data_AF-A0A4Q3CB85-F1
#
_entry.id   AF-A0A4Q3CB85-F1
#
_cell.length_a   1.000
_cell.length_b   1.000
_cell.length_c   1.000
_cell.angle_alpha   90.00
_cell.angle_beta   90.00
_cell.angle_gamma   90.00
#
_symmetry.space_group_name_H-M   'P 1'
#
loop_
_entity.id
_entity.type
_entity.pdbx_description
1 polymer ?
#
loop_
_entity_poly.entity_id
_entity_poly.type
_entity_poly.pdbx_seq_one_letter_code
_entity_poly.pdbx_strand_id
1 'polypeptide(L)'
;VPSQPVKPTLIKVKDPYSAFSVLLEKYNEAVNQTQKQTGIEPMSFVHPSAKIGKDVYIAAFAYIAENVEIGDGAKIHSQCYIGQDSKLGTNCLIYAGVKVYHNTQIGNNVIIRHKLF
;
A
#
# COMPACT_ATOMS: atom_id res chain seq x y z
N VAL A 1 -26.24 -20.81 14.50
CA VAL A 1 -27.46 -20.70 13.66
C VAL A 1 -28.33 -19.61 14.28
N PRO A 2 -28.80 -18.59 13.53
CA PRO A 2 -29.52 -17.46 14.12
C PRO A 2 -30.87 -17.91 14.70
N SER A 3 -31.21 -17.41 15.89
CA SER A 3 -32.39 -17.80 16.67
C SER A 3 -33.62 -16.90 16.46
N GLN A 4 -33.58 -15.93 15.55
CA GLN A 4 -34.72 -15.05 15.23
C GLN A 4 -34.83 -14.75 13.73
N PRO A 5 -36.05 -14.49 13.20
CA PRO A 5 -36.27 -14.16 11.80
C PRO A 5 -35.76 -12.74 11.48
N VAL A 6 -34.65 -12.66 10.75
CA VAL A 6 -34.18 -11.43 10.12
C VAL A 6 -34.88 -11.26 8.77
N LYS A 7 -35.14 -10.01 8.36
CA LYS A 7 -35.65 -9.64 7.03
C LYS A 7 -34.44 -9.27 6.14
N PRO A 8 -33.81 -10.22 5.42
CA PRO A 8 -32.60 -9.94 4.66
C PRO A 8 -32.90 -9.18 3.37
N THR A 9 -31.99 -8.29 2.98
CA THR A 9 -31.92 -7.77 1.62
C THR A 9 -31.24 -8.82 0.75
N LEU A 10 -31.99 -9.47 -0.15
CA LEU A 10 -31.48 -10.51 -1.03
C LEU A 10 -30.89 -9.90 -2.31
N ILE A 11 -29.61 -10.14 -2.57
CA ILE A 11 -28.96 -9.76 -3.82
C ILE A 11 -28.79 -11.01 -4.67
N LYS A 12 -29.58 -11.14 -5.76
CA LYS A 12 -29.53 -12.30 -6.65
C LYS A 12 -28.47 -12.08 -7.73
N VAL A 13 -27.47 -12.95 -7.75
CA VAL A 13 -26.34 -12.92 -8.69
C VAL A 13 -26.10 -14.30 -9.29
N LYS A 14 -25.40 -14.36 -10.42
CA LYS A 14 -25.05 -15.62 -11.09
C LYS A 14 -23.98 -16.41 -10.33
N ASP A 15 -23.02 -15.72 -9.71
CA ASP A 15 -21.97 -16.31 -8.89
C ASP A 15 -21.82 -15.52 -7.56
N PRO A 16 -22.22 -16.09 -6.42
CA PRO A 16 -22.13 -15.44 -5.12
C PRO A 16 -20.70 -15.10 -4.68
N TYR A 17 -19.70 -15.93 -5.00
CA TYR A 17 -18.33 -15.71 -4.55
C TYR A 17 -17.68 -14.53 -5.26
N SER A 18 -17.79 -14.49 -6.60
CA SER A 18 -17.31 -13.36 -7.38
C SER A 18 -18.00 -12.05 -6.97
N ALA A 19 -19.32 -12.08 -6.77
CA ALA A 19 -20.05 -10.90 -6.31
C ALA A 19 -19.60 -10.44 -4.92
N PHE A 20 -19.30 -11.38 -4.01
CA PHE A 20 -18.76 -11.07 -2.69
C PHE A 20 -17.36 -10.47 -2.77
N SER A 21 -16.46 -11.01 -3.61
CA SER A 21 -15.13 -10.44 -3.82
C SER A 21 -15.18 -9.01 -4.36
N VAL A 22 -16.03 -8.75 -5.36
CA VAL A 22 -16.24 -7.40 -5.90
C VAL A 22 -16.81 -6.45 -4.84
N LEU A 23 -17.74 -6.93 -4.02
CA LEU A 23 -18.30 -6.14 -2.92
C LEU A 23 -17.21 -5.79 -1.90
N LEU A 24 -16.37 -6.77 -1.54
CA LEU A 24 -15.28 -6.58 -0.59
C LEU A 24 -14.19 -5.65 -1.14
N GLU A 25 -13.85 -5.76 -2.42
CA GLU A 25 -12.96 -4.82 -3.11
C GLU A 25 -13.52 -3.40 -3.06
N LYS A 26 -14.79 -3.21 -3.43
CA LYS A 26 -15.45 -1.88 -3.37
C LYS A 26 -15.53 -1.33 -1.95
N TYR A 27 -15.78 -2.19 -0.97
CA TYR A 27 -15.76 -1.80 0.44
C TYR A 27 -14.35 -1.35 0.85
N ASN A 28 -13.32 -2.13 0.50
CA ASN A 28 -11.93 -1.79 0.79
C ASN A 28 -11.51 -0.49 0.08
N GLU A 29 -11.91 -0.27 -1.17
CA GLU A 29 -11.71 0.99 -1.88
C GLU A 29 -12.35 2.17 -1.14
N ALA A 30 -13.60 2.03 -0.71
CA ALA A 30 -14.33 3.07 0.02
C ALA A 30 -13.71 3.39 1.38
N VAL A 31 -13.29 2.37 2.14
CA VAL A 31 -12.62 2.55 3.43
C VAL A 31 -11.24 3.18 3.26
N ASN A 32 -10.45 2.71 2.27
CA ASN A 32 -9.09 3.18 2.03
C ASN A 32 -9.01 4.53 1.29
N GLN A 33 -10.08 4.97 0.62
CA GLN A 33 -10.16 6.32 0.03
C GLN A 33 -10.04 7.43 1.09
N THR A 34 -10.47 7.17 2.32
CA THR A 34 -10.29 8.07 3.46
C THR A 34 -8.83 8.23 3.90
N GLN A 35 -7.95 7.32 3.45
CA GLN A 35 -6.49 7.33 3.70
C GLN A 35 -5.70 7.65 2.41
N LYS A 36 -6.13 8.67 1.66
CA LYS A 36 -5.21 9.39 0.75
C LYS A 36 -4.25 10.23 1.58
N GLN A 37 -3.44 9.55 2.39
CA GLN A 37 -2.24 10.14 2.95
C GLN A 37 -1.29 10.32 1.79
N THR A 38 -0.86 11.55 1.56
CA THR A 38 0.15 11.94 0.58
C THR A 38 1.14 12.84 1.28
N GLY A 39 2.39 12.80 0.85
CA GLY A 39 3.46 13.60 1.43
C GLY A 39 4.39 12.79 2.33
N ILE A 40 5.34 13.50 2.92
CA ILE A 40 6.45 12.94 3.68
C ILE A 40 6.24 13.33 5.14
N GLU A 41 6.06 12.34 6.01
CA GLU A 41 5.89 12.57 7.44
C GLU A 41 7.21 13.01 8.09
N PRO A 42 7.13 13.81 9.18
CA PRO A 42 8.28 14.14 10.00
C PRO A 42 9.00 12.88 10.50
N MET A 43 10.31 12.96 10.73
CA MET A 43 11.18 11.86 11.17
C MET A 43 11.41 10.73 10.15
N SER A 44 10.92 10.87 8.92
CA SER A 44 11.44 10.07 7.81
C SER A 44 12.82 10.61 7.38
N PHE A 45 13.66 9.72 6.86
CA PHE A 45 14.92 10.09 6.23
C PHE A 45 14.81 9.82 4.74
N VAL A 46 14.98 10.86 3.93
CA VAL A 46 15.01 10.77 2.46
C VAL A 46 16.31 11.34 1.97
N HIS A 47 17.14 10.52 1.32
CA HIS A 47 18.39 10.99 0.75
C HIS A 47 18.14 12.04 -0.36
N PRO A 48 18.92 13.14 -0.45
CA PRO A 48 18.71 14.18 -1.45
C PRO A 48 18.80 13.72 -2.90
N SER A 49 19.49 12.60 -3.18
CA SER A 49 19.57 12.03 -4.53
C SER A 49 18.39 11.12 -4.89
N ALA A 50 17.49 10.81 -3.94
CA ALA A 50 16.32 10.01 -4.21
C ALA A 50 15.32 10.80 -5.09
N LYS A 51 14.72 10.12 -6.06
CA LYS A 51 13.70 10.67 -6.94
C LYS A 51 12.33 10.22 -6.46
N ILE A 52 11.51 11.17 -6.04
CA ILE A 52 10.16 10.91 -5.54
C ILE A 52 9.13 11.34 -6.59
N GLY A 53 8.24 10.43 -6.95
CA GLY A 53 7.11 10.68 -7.84
C GLY A 53 6.01 11.54 -7.22
N LYS A 54 4.91 11.68 -7.94
CA LYS A 54 3.71 12.43 -7.52
C LYS A 54 2.83 11.60 -6.59
N ASP A 55 2.14 12.26 -5.67
CA ASP A 55 1.19 11.64 -4.74
C ASP A 55 1.79 10.47 -3.93
N VAL A 56 3.11 10.50 -3.69
CA VAL A 56 3.81 9.51 -2.88
C VAL A 56 3.56 9.79 -1.40
N TYR A 57 3.41 8.72 -0.62
CA TYR A 57 3.34 8.79 0.83
C TYR A 57 4.53 8.09 1.47
N ILE A 58 5.23 8.80 2.35
CA ILE A 58 6.36 8.28 3.13
C ILE A 58 6.05 8.54 4.59
N ALA A 59 5.79 7.48 5.35
CA ALA A 59 5.46 7.57 6.77
C ALA A 59 6.71 7.77 7.65
N ALA A 60 6.48 8.15 8.91
CA ALA A 60 7.54 8.42 9.87
C ALA A 60 8.48 7.20 10.05
N PHE A 61 9.77 7.47 10.26
CA PHE A 61 10.82 6.46 10.41
C PHE A 61 11.07 5.57 9.19
N ALA A 62 10.50 5.90 8.02
CA ALA A 62 10.95 5.30 6.78
C ALA A 62 12.34 5.85 6.41
N TYR A 63 13.21 4.98 5.90
CA TYR A 63 14.55 5.32 5.45
C TYR A 63 14.68 5.06 3.95
N ILE A 64 14.89 6.12 3.17
CA ILE A 64 15.10 6.07 1.73
C ILE A 64 16.58 6.39 1.46
N ALA A 65 17.31 5.39 0.97
CA ALA A 65 18.72 5.50 0.64
C ALA A 65 18.98 6.28 -0.67
N GLU A 66 20.25 6.35 -1.05
CA GLU A 66 20.71 7.10 -2.21
C GLU A 66 20.24 6.48 -3.53
N ASN A 67 19.99 7.33 -4.53
CA ASN A 67 19.60 6.96 -5.89
C ASN A 67 18.36 6.09 -6.00
N VAL A 68 17.51 6.09 -4.97
CA VAL A 68 16.24 5.39 -4.99
C VAL A 68 15.26 6.13 -5.90
N GLU A 69 14.57 5.40 -6.76
CA GLU A 69 13.50 5.93 -7.61
C GLU A 69 12.15 5.40 -7.11
N ILE A 70 11.25 6.30 -6.70
CA ILE A 70 9.90 5.96 -6.23
C ILE A 70 8.88 6.48 -7.23
N GLY A 71 8.12 5.57 -7.84
CA GLY A 71 7.06 5.88 -8.78
C GLY A 71 5.84 6.55 -8.16
N ASP A 72 5.02 7.16 -9.02
CA ASP A 72 3.81 7.89 -8.63
C ASP A 72 2.81 7.01 -7.85
N GLY A 73 2.17 7.60 -6.84
CA GLY A 73 1.15 6.95 -6.02
C GLY A 73 1.69 5.86 -5.09
N ALA A 74 3.02 5.70 -4.97
CA ALA A 74 3.61 4.74 -4.05
C ALA A 74 3.38 5.15 -2.60
N LYS A 75 3.12 4.16 -1.74
CA LYS A 75 2.88 4.33 -0.30
C LYS A 75 3.87 3.49 0.48
N ILE A 76 4.70 4.15 1.29
CA ILE A 76 5.73 3.55 2.13
C ILE A 76 5.35 3.82 3.58
N HIS A 77 4.97 2.76 4.29
CA HIS A 77 4.61 2.85 5.70
C HIS A 77 5.83 2.94 6.63
N SER A 78 5.56 3.14 7.92
CA SER A 78 6.59 3.43 8.92
C SER A 78 7.60 2.29 9.06
N GLN A 79 8.83 2.64 9.46
CA GLN A 79 9.92 1.68 9.71
C GLN A 79 10.29 0.84 8.48
N CYS A 80 9.98 1.31 7.27
CA CYS A 80 10.47 0.69 6.05
C CYS A 80 11.90 1.14 5.76
N TYR A 81 12.70 0.23 5.18
CA TYR A 81 14.03 0.55 4.68
C TYR A 81 14.06 0.30 3.18
N ILE A 82 14.42 1.31 2.38
CA ILE A 82 14.61 1.20 0.95
C ILE A 82 16.09 1.42 0.64
N GLY A 83 16.78 0.35 0.26
CA GLY A 83 18.21 0.33 -0.01
C GLY A 83 18.61 1.05 -1.30
N GLN A 84 19.91 1.36 -1.40
CA GLN A 84 20.49 2.16 -2.48
C GLN A 84 20.20 1.58 -3.87
N ASP A 85 20.06 2.47 -4.87
CA ASP A 85 19.85 2.10 -6.29
C ASP A 85 18.59 1.23 -6.53
N SER A 86 17.65 1.26 -5.58
CA SER A 86 16.38 0.53 -5.71
C SER A 86 15.36 1.34 -6.49
N LYS A 87 14.50 0.64 -7.22
CA LYS A 87 13.43 1.25 -8.02
C LYS A 87 12.09 0.67 -7.61
N LEU A 88 11.16 1.54 -7.22
CA LEU A 88 9.77 1.21 -6.94
C LEU A 88 8.92 1.76 -8.09
N GLY A 89 8.14 0.88 -8.71
CA GLY A 89 7.18 1.25 -9.74
C GLY A 89 6.00 2.08 -9.19
N THR A 90 5.05 2.39 -10.06
CA THR A 90 3.85 3.16 -9.70
C THR A 90 2.88 2.34 -8.85
N ASN A 91 2.11 3.01 -7.99
CA ASN A 91 1.10 2.40 -7.12
C ASN A 91 1.62 1.23 -6.25
N CYS A 92 2.89 1.27 -5.83
CA CYS A 92 3.41 0.29 -4.89
C CYS A 92 2.91 0.56 -3.47
N LEU A 93 2.52 -0.48 -2.75
CA LEU A 93 2.14 -0.39 -1.33
C LEU A 93 3.09 -1.23 -0.49
N ILE A 94 3.94 -0.56 0.29
CA ILE A 94 4.93 -1.16 1.17
C ILE A 94 4.44 -1.00 2.60
N TYR A 95 4.06 -2.12 3.24
CA TYR A 95 3.60 -2.12 4.63
C TYR A 95 4.74 -1.95 5.62
N ALA A 96 4.39 -1.54 6.84
CA ALA A 96 5.35 -1.22 7.89
C ALA A 96 6.32 -2.37 8.18
N GLY A 97 7.59 -2.03 8.40
CA GLY A 97 8.66 -2.98 8.75
C GLY A 97 9.27 -3.74 7.57
N VAL A 98 8.86 -3.48 6.33
CA VAL A 98 9.47 -4.09 5.13
C VAL A 98 10.87 -3.52 4.89
N LYS A 99 11.82 -4.40 4.58
CA LYS A 99 13.20 -4.05 4.23
C LYS A 99 13.49 -4.46 2.80
N VAL A 100 13.71 -3.47 1.95
CA VAL A 100 14.13 -3.62 0.56
C VAL A 100 15.64 -3.36 0.51
N TYR A 101 16.41 -4.34 0.05
CA TYR A 101 17.87 -4.24 -0.04
C TYR A 101 18.31 -3.45 -1.28
N HIS A 102 19.61 -3.17 -1.37
CA HIS A 102 20.22 -2.46 -2.49
C HIS A 102 19.98 -3.15 -3.85
N ASN A 103 19.91 -2.36 -4.92
CA ASN A 103 19.71 -2.79 -6.31
C ASN A 103 18.42 -3.60 -6.54
N THR A 104 17.38 -3.37 -5.73
CA THR A 104 16.09 -4.06 -5.90
C THR A 104 15.19 -3.33 -6.87
N GLN A 105 14.56 -4.06 -7.78
CA GLN A 105 13.54 -3.51 -8.68
C GLN A 105 12.17 -4.10 -8.35
N ILE A 106 11.24 -3.22 -7.99
CA ILE A 106 9.84 -3.51 -7.72
C ILE A 106 9.02 -2.93 -8.87
N GLY A 107 8.20 -3.77 -9.51
CA GLY A 107 7.33 -3.38 -10.63
C GLY A 107 6.16 -2.49 -10.21
N ASN A 108 5.20 -2.30 -11.11
CA ASN A 108 4.00 -1.48 -10.86
C ASN A 108 2.91 -2.28 -10.14
N ASN A 109 2.10 -1.61 -9.32
CA ASN A 109 0.97 -2.17 -8.56
C ASN A 109 1.37 -3.33 -7.63
N VAL A 110 2.57 -3.26 -7.04
CA VAL A 110 3.05 -4.30 -6.13
C VAL A 110 2.65 -3.98 -4.70
N ILE A 111 2.13 -4.98 -4.00
CA ILE A 111 1.79 -4.90 -2.58
C ILE A 111 2.73 -5.82 -1.80
N ILE A 112 3.61 -5.24 -0.98
CA ILE A 112 4.49 -5.99 -0.09
C ILE A 112 3.95 -5.87 1.34
N ARG A 113 3.38 -6.95 1.84
CA ARG A 113 2.89 -7.07 3.21
C ARG A 113 3.98 -7.68 4.10
N HIS A 114 4.15 -7.11 5.29
CA HIS A 114 4.85 -7.83 6.35
C HIS A 114 3.99 -9.03 6.77
N LYS A 115 4.64 -10.16 7.04
CA LYS A 115 3.97 -11.34 7.56
C LYS A 115 3.81 -11.18 9.07
N LEU A 116 2.57 -10.97 9.53
CA LEU A 116 2.20 -11.35 10.89
C LEU A 116 2.15 -12.87 10.94
N PHE A 117 2.99 -13.45 11.81
CA PHE A 117 3.13 -14.85 12.22
C PHE A 117 2.34 -15.90 11.41
#